data_AF-A0A517R1H6-F1
#
_entry.id   AF-A0A517R1H6-F1
#
_cell.length_a   1.000
_cell.length_b   1.000
_cell.length_c   1.000
_cell.angle_alpha   90.00
_cell.angle_beta   90.00
_cell.angle_gamma   90.00
#
_symmetry.space_group_name_H-M   'P 1'
#
loop_
_entity.id
_entity.type
_entity.pdbx_description
1 polymer ?
#
loop_
_entity_poly.entity_id
_entity_poly.type
_entity_poly.pdbx_seq_one_letter_code
_entity_poly.pdbx_strand_id
1 'polypeptide(L)'
;MLENTFDYLVLLSERSAPVFVAGIVGLILGALFTASLTTPLGFLLRRVFGGSSRPKRVDDLVAACEAAVQRAEQAEAERKALQSDYDQLEADRAGEREQAADEAAELQQEIDRLNEQIQEIVDSDGRVWEKLPTDDVPPFIPKQDRQALVVAVANLKGGVGKTTVTANLGAALASGGSRVLLIDLDHQHSLSDLCFPEQKRGDLKCSGRLIDHFFDPDRAPHRPLRECIERVGDTELHCIVSDEFLADAETKAMATWLVGQSDSDVRYWLRTLLHDPDISERFDWILIDCPPRLTTGTVNALAAADEVLVPVLLDAPSMNAVPRMLKWLYQLKHHAGVCPNASLLGVIANRTNKQPSLTSNERDSWQGLQAKANDRWDDPIHFFERFIPGKVAFADAAKDSKFAADDPALKAVFLDLVREVRTQVPHHHEGSTSPQLS
;
A
#
# COMPACT_ATOMS: atom_id res chain seq x y z
N MET A 1 -89.03 -39.20 1.46
CA MET A 1 -87.84 -39.36 2.32
C MET A 1 -86.57 -39.78 1.56
N LEU A 2 -86.67 -40.45 0.39
CA LEU A 2 -85.49 -40.84 -0.43
C LEU A 2 -85.07 -39.80 -1.49
N GLU A 3 -85.98 -38.94 -1.97
CA GLU A 3 -85.62 -37.86 -2.92
C GLU A 3 -84.71 -36.79 -2.28
N ASN A 4 -84.99 -36.40 -1.03
CA ASN A 4 -84.15 -35.44 -0.29
C ASN A 4 -82.76 -35.98 0.08
N THR A 5 -82.55 -37.31 0.05
CA THR A 5 -81.23 -37.91 0.35
C THR A 5 -80.31 -37.85 -0.87
N PHE A 6 -80.88 -37.81 -2.08
CA PHE A 6 -80.14 -37.85 -3.34
C PHE A 6 -79.57 -36.48 -3.71
N ASP A 7 -80.37 -35.42 -3.56
CA ASP A 7 -79.91 -34.04 -3.75
C ASP A 7 -78.82 -33.66 -2.73
N TYR A 8 -78.87 -34.23 -1.52
CA TYR A 8 -77.87 -34.01 -0.47
C TYR A 8 -76.51 -34.65 -0.79
N LEU A 9 -76.49 -35.79 -1.49
CA LEU A 9 -75.27 -36.49 -1.87
C LEU A 9 -74.55 -35.83 -3.07
N VAL A 10 -75.31 -35.25 -4.00
CA VAL A 10 -74.76 -34.47 -5.13
C VAL A 10 -74.10 -33.19 -4.61
N LEU A 11 -74.75 -32.48 -3.68
CA LEU A 11 -74.20 -31.28 -3.02
C LEU A 11 -72.94 -31.56 -2.18
N LEU A 12 -72.82 -32.75 -1.58
CA LEU A 12 -71.61 -33.17 -0.84
C LEU A 12 -70.43 -33.47 -1.76
N SER A 13 -70.66 -33.93 -3.00
CA SER A 13 -69.61 -34.23 -3.98
C SER A 13 -68.87 -32.97 -4.48
N GLU A 14 -69.53 -31.82 -4.50
CA GLU A 14 -68.96 -30.57 -4.98
C GLU A 14 -68.10 -29.83 -3.94
N ARG A 15 -68.21 -30.16 -2.64
CA ARG A 15 -67.59 -29.37 -1.56
C ARG A 15 -66.60 -30.10 -0.67
N SER A 16 -66.55 -31.43 -0.63
CA SER A 16 -65.66 -32.12 0.31
C SER A 16 -65.27 -33.53 -0.16
N ALA A 17 -63.99 -33.69 -0.54
CA ALA A 17 -63.31 -34.97 -0.78
C ALA A 17 -63.97 -35.88 -1.84
N PRO A 18 -63.64 -35.71 -3.15
CA PRO A 18 -64.22 -36.51 -4.24
C PRO A 18 -64.02 -38.02 -4.07
N VAL A 19 -62.94 -38.44 -3.39
CA VAL A 19 -62.63 -39.85 -3.11
C VAL A 19 -63.62 -40.51 -2.16
N PHE A 20 -64.13 -39.77 -1.17
CA PHE A 20 -65.05 -40.33 -0.16
C PHE A 20 -66.47 -40.50 -0.71
N VAL A 21 -66.91 -39.56 -1.55
CA VAL A 21 -68.22 -39.63 -2.21
C VAL A 21 -68.21 -40.67 -3.34
N ALA A 22 -67.12 -40.78 -4.11
CA ALA A 22 -66.95 -41.85 -5.08
C ALA A 22 -66.95 -43.25 -4.42
N GLY A 23 -66.38 -43.38 -3.22
CA GLY A 23 -66.42 -44.61 -2.43
C GLY A 23 -67.83 -45.00 -1.97
N ILE A 24 -68.64 -44.03 -1.53
CA ILE A 24 -70.04 -44.27 -1.12
C ILE A 24 -70.93 -44.60 -2.32
N VAL A 25 -70.78 -43.87 -3.44
CA VAL A 25 -71.52 -44.15 -4.68
C VAL A 25 -71.11 -45.50 -5.27
N GLY A 26 -69.81 -45.84 -5.22
CA GLY A 26 -69.29 -47.15 -5.62
C GLY A 26 -69.79 -48.30 -4.74
N LEU A 27 -69.95 -48.09 -3.42
CA LEU A 27 -70.57 -49.05 -2.51
C LEU A 27 -72.07 -49.24 -2.80
N ILE A 28 -72.79 -48.16 -3.11
CA ILE A 28 -74.23 -48.22 -3.46
C ILE A 28 -74.44 -48.91 -4.82
N LEU A 29 -73.62 -48.59 -5.82
CA LEU A 29 -73.64 -49.24 -7.14
C LEU A 29 -73.16 -50.69 -7.08
N GLY A 30 -72.15 -50.98 -6.27
CA GLY A 30 -71.68 -52.34 -6.00
C GLY A 30 -72.75 -53.19 -5.34
N ALA A 31 -73.46 -52.66 -4.33
CA ALA A 31 -74.60 -53.32 -3.72
C ALA A 31 -75.77 -53.55 -4.69
N LEU A 32 -75.96 -52.66 -5.67
CA LEU A 32 -76.93 -52.83 -6.77
C LEU A 32 -76.48 -53.89 -7.79
N PHE A 33 -75.17 -54.11 -7.96
CA PHE A 33 -74.60 -55.08 -8.90
C PHE A 33 -74.46 -56.50 -8.31
N THR A 34 -74.19 -56.62 -7.00
CA THR A 34 -73.99 -57.91 -6.30
C THR A 34 -75.25 -58.45 -5.64
N ALA A 35 -76.38 -57.75 -5.71
CA ALA A 35 -77.65 -58.25 -5.19
C ALA A 35 -78.12 -59.47 -6.00
N SER A 36 -77.72 -60.67 -5.55
CA SER A 36 -78.33 -61.92 -5.96
C SER A 36 -79.84 -61.86 -5.75
N LEU A 37 -80.60 -62.28 -6.76
CA LEU A 37 -82.07 -62.24 -6.88
C LEU A 37 -82.86 -63.05 -5.83
N THR A 38 -82.27 -63.40 -4.69
CA THR A 38 -82.84 -64.30 -3.68
C THR A 38 -83.02 -63.68 -2.29
N THR A 39 -82.63 -62.43 -2.05
CA THR A 39 -82.91 -61.72 -0.79
C THR A 39 -84.18 -60.86 -0.87
N PRO A 40 -84.87 -60.57 0.26
CA PRO A 40 -86.13 -59.81 0.29
C PRO A 40 -86.05 -58.41 -0.36
N LEU A 41 -84.85 -57.82 -0.39
CA LEU A 41 -84.58 -56.53 -1.03
C LEU A 41 -84.71 -56.61 -2.57
N GLY A 42 -84.35 -57.75 -3.17
CA GLY A 42 -84.47 -58.01 -4.61
C GLY A 42 -85.93 -58.07 -5.08
N PHE A 43 -86.85 -58.48 -4.20
CA PHE A 43 -88.28 -58.50 -4.50
C PHE A 43 -88.91 -57.10 -4.46
N LEU A 44 -88.41 -56.22 -3.58
CA LEU A 44 -88.85 -54.81 -3.51
C LEU A 44 -88.40 -54.04 -4.77
N LEU A 45 -87.16 -54.25 -5.20
CA LEU A 45 -86.59 -53.58 -6.39
C LEU A 45 -87.31 -53.98 -7.68
N ARG A 46 -87.75 -55.24 -7.82
CA ARG A 46 -88.52 -55.72 -8.98
C ARG A 46 -89.93 -55.10 -9.07
N ARG A 47 -90.48 -54.65 -7.94
CA ARG A 47 -91.81 -54.02 -7.85
C ARG A 47 -91.78 -52.51 -8.10
N VAL A 48 -90.63 -51.87 -7.83
CA VAL A 48 -90.41 -50.44 -8.11
C VAL A 48 -89.91 -50.22 -9.55
N PHE A 49 -89.13 -51.15 -10.11
CA PHE A 49 -88.49 -51.00 -11.43
C PHE A 49 -88.83 -52.13 -12.40
N GLY A 50 -90.13 -52.36 -12.64
CA GLY A 50 -90.58 -53.34 -13.62
C GLY A 50 -90.17 -52.97 -15.06
N GLY A 51 -89.45 -53.85 -15.75
CA GLY A 51 -89.20 -53.75 -17.19
C GLY A 51 -87.77 -54.11 -17.60
N SER A 52 -87.63 -55.09 -18.47
CA SER A 52 -86.39 -55.60 -19.05
C SER A 52 -85.76 -54.60 -20.03
N SER A 53 -85.03 -53.60 -19.53
CA SER A 53 -84.06 -52.77 -20.27
C SER A 53 -83.28 -51.93 -19.26
N ARG A 54 -81.94 -51.88 -19.31
CA ARG A 54 -81.19 -50.83 -18.59
C ARG A 54 -81.71 -49.47 -19.09
N PRO A 55 -82.19 -48.55 -18.23
CA PRO A 55 -82.63 -47.24 -18.69
C PRO A 55 -81.41 -46.45 -19.19
N LYS A 56 -81.50 -45.79 -20.36
CA LYS A 56 -80.44 -44.88 -20.89
C LYS A 56 -79.86 -43.93 -19.83
N ARG A 57 -80.70 -43.46 -18.90
CA ARG A 57 -80.31 -42.60 -17.76
C ARG A 57 -79.25 -43.20 -16.84
N VAL A 58 -79.17 -44.53 -16.72
CA VAL A 58 -78.14 -45.21 -15.89
C VAL A 58 -76.82 -45.27 -16.63
N ASP A 59 -76.83 -45.57 -17.93
CA ASP A 59 -75.61 -45.58 -18.76
C ASP A 59 -75.05 -44.15 -18.93
N ASP A 60 -75.90 -43.13 -19.04
CA ASP A 60 -75.51 -41.72 -19.06
C ASP A 60 -74.87 -41.28 -17.73
N LEU A 61 -75.38 -41.80 -16.59
CA LEU A 61 -74.83 -41.55 -15.25
C LEU A 61 -73.48 -42.24 -15.04
N VAL A 62 -73.33 -43.48 -15.53
CA VAL A 62 -72.06 -44.20 -15.51
C VAL A 62 -71.02 -43.47 -16.36
N ALA A 63 -71.37 -43.06 -17.58
CA ALA A 63 -70.48 -42.29 -18.45
C ALA A 63 -70.09 -40.93 -17.83
N ALA A 64 -71.02 -40.24 -17.16
CA ALA A 64 -70.73 -39.00 -16.45
C ALA A 64 -69.80 -39.23 -15.24
N CYS A 65 -69.97 -40.33 -14.51
CA CYS A 65 -69.07 -40.71 -13.41
C CYS A 65 -67.69 -41.09 -13.94
N GLU A 66 -67.60 -41.87 -15.01
CA GLU A 66 -66.33 -42.24 -15.64
C GLU A 66 -65.58 -41.00 -16.14
N ALA A 67 -66.28 -40.06 -16.78
CA ALA A 67 -65.69 -38.79 -17.21
C ALA A 67 -65.26 -37.92 -16.02
N ALA A 68 -66.00 -37.92 -14.91
CA ALA A 68 -65.61 -37.21 -13.70
C ALA A 68 -64.38 -37.84 -13.03
N VAL A 69 -64.28 -39.18 -13.00
CA VAL A 69 -63.12 -39.92 -12.51
C VAL A 69 -61.90 -39.62 -13.37
N GLN A 70 -62.01 -39.67 -14.71
CA GLN A 70 -60.91 -39.33 -15.61
C GLN A 70 -60.42 -37.88 -15.44
N ARG A 71 -61.33 -36.92 -15.26
CA ARG A 71 -60.94 -35.52 -14.96
C ARG A 71 -60.25 -35.40 -13.60
N ALA A 72 -60.69 -36.15 -12.60
CA ALA A 72 -60.05 -36.16 -11.29
C ALA A 72 -58.65 -36.78 -11.35
N GLU A 73 -58.47 -37.88 -12.09
CA GLU A 73 -57.18 -38.52 -12.32
C GLU A 73 -56.23 -37.58 -13.08
N GLN A 74 -56.72 -36.89 -14.11
CA GLN A 74 -55.94 -35.91 -14.87
C GLN A 74 -55.53 -34.72 -14.00
N ALA A 75 -56.45 -34.16 -13.20
CA ALA A 75 -56.14 -33.08 -12.27
C ALA A 75 -55.14 -33.50 -11.18
N GLU A 76 -55.19 -34.76 -10.72
CA GLU A 76 -54.22 -35.29 -9.77
C GLU A 76 -52.82 -35.45 -10.41
N ALA A 77 -52.76 -35.88 -11.67
CA ALA A 77 -51.52 -35.97 -12.43
C ALA A 77 -50.89 -34.58 -12.65
N GLU A 78 -51.69 -33.58 -13.06
CA GLU A 78 -51.25 -32.18 -13.19
C GLU A 78 -50.76 -31.61 -11.86
N ARG A 79 -51.47 -31.88 -10.75
CA ARG A 79 -51.04 -31.46 -9.41
C ARG A 79 -49.69 -32.09 -9.02
N LYS A 80 -49.48 -33.38 -9.32
CA LYS A 80 -48.20 -34.06 -9.06
C LYS A 80 -47.05 -33.47 -9.88
N ALA A 81 -47.30 -33.13 -11.14
CA ALA A 81 -46.32 -32.45 -11.99
C ALA A 81 -45.96 -31.06 -11.44
N LEU A 82 -46.96 -30.24 -11.10
CA LEU A 82 -46.74 -28.93 -10.48
C LEU A 82 -46.01 -29.00 -9.14
N GLN A 83 -46.28 -30.03 -8.33
CA GLN A 83 -45.56 -30.25 -7.07
C GLN A 83 -44.08 -30.56 -7.33
N SER A 84 -43.78 -31.41 -8.31
CA SER A 84 -42.40 -31.73 -8.70
C SER A 84 -41.65 -30.49 -9.18
N ASP A 85 -42.29 -29.65 -10.01
CA ASP A 85 -41.68 -28.41 -10.51
C ASP A 85 -41.45 -27.41 -9.35
N TYR A 86 -42.38 -27.32 -8.40
CA TYR A 86 -42.23 -26.49 -7.20
C TYR A 86 -41.05 -26.95 -6.33
N ASP A 87 -40.95 -28.26 -6.06
CA ASP A 87 -39.88 -28.83 -5.25
C ASP A 87 -38.50 -28.59 -5.91
N GLN A 88 -38.43 -28.67 -7.24
CA GLN A 88 -37.21 -28.38 -8.00
C GLN A 88 -36.83 -26.89 -7.94
N LEU A 89 -37.80 -25.98 -8.11
CA LEU A 89 -37.57 -24.53 -7.95
C LEU A 89 -37.15 -24.15 -6.53
N GLU A 90 -37.67 -24.81 -5.50
CA GLU A 90 -37.19 -24.60 -4.12
C GLU A 90 -35.77 -25.11 -3.92
N ALA A 91 -35.40 -26.26 -4.48
CA ALA A 91 -34.05 -26.79 -4.42
C ALA A 91 -33.04 -25.86 -5.12
N ASP A 92 -33.37 -25.37 -6.32
CA ASP A 92 -32.53 -24.43 -7.07
C ASP A 92 -32.34 -23.11 -6.28
N ARG A 93 -33.42 -22.55 -5.74
CA ARG A 93 -33.36 -21.35 -4.88
C ARG A 93 -32.61 -21.57 -3.57
N ALA A 94 -32.65 -22.77 -3.01
CA ALA A 94 -31.87 -23.12 -1.83
C ALA A 94 -30.37 -23.13 -2.16
N GLY A 95 -29.99 -23.71 -3.31
CA GLY A 95 -28.62 -23.69 -3.81
C GLY A 95 -28.11 -22.27 -4.09
N GLU A 96 -28.92 -21.42 -4.74
CA GLU A 96 -28.57 -20.00 -4.97
C GLU A 96 -28.37 -19.24 -3.65
N ARG A 97 -29.20 -19.50 -2.62
CA ARG A 97 -29.05 -18.88 -1.29
C ARG A 97 -27.80 -19.35 -0.56
N GLU A 98 -27.46 -20.63 -0.68
CA GLU A 98 -26.24 -21.19 -0.08
C GLU A 98 -25.00 -20.56 -0.72
N GLN A 99 -24.93 -20.50 -2.06
CA GLN A 99 -23.85 -19.80 -2.77
C GLN A 99 -23.75 -18.33 -2.39
N ALA A 100 -24.87 -17.60 -2.34
CA ALA A 100 -24.87 -16.20 -1.94
C ALA A 100 -24.47 -16.01 -0.47
N ALA A 101 -24.77 -16.98 0.41
CA ALA A 101 -24.34 -16.95 1.80
C ALA A 101 -22.84 -17.19 1.94
N ASP A 102 -22.28 -18.11 1.15
CA ASP A 102 -20.83 -18.37 1.10
C ASP A 102 -20.07 -17.15 0.57
N GLU A 103 -20.50 -16.55 -0.55
CA GLU A 103 -19.92 -15.31 -1.10
C GLU A 103 -20.01 -14.15 -0.09
N ALA A 104 -21.15 -14.00 0.59
CA ALA A 104 -21.30 -12.97 1.62
C ALA A 104 -20.39 -13.21 2.83
N ALA A 105 -20.16 -14.46 3.22
CA ALA A 105 -19.24 -14.82 4.29
C ALA A 105 -17.78 -14.51 3.93
N GLU A 106 -17.36 -14.80 2.69
CA GLU A 106 -16.03 -14.43 2.18
C GLU A 106 -15.81 -12.92 2.17
N LEU A 107 -16.77 -12.16 1.61
CA LEU A 107 -16.72 -10.70 1.61
C LEU A 107 -16.71 -10.11 3.03
N GLN A 108 -17.46 -10.70 3.97
CA GLN A 108 -17.46 -10.25 5.36
C GLN A 108 -16.09 -10.47 6.02
N GLN A 109 -15.44 -11.61 5.77
CA GLN A 109 -14.08 -11.86 6.25
C GLN A 109 -13.07 -10.85 5.68
N GLU A 110 -13.21 -10.48 4.41
CA GLU A 110 -12.36 -9.45 3.78
C GLU A 110 -12.59 -8.06 4.40
N ILE A 111 -13.85 -7.68 4.63
CA ILE A 111 -14.20 -6.43 5.33
C ILE A 111 -13.62 -6.39 6.73
N ASP A 112 -13.74 -7.48 7.49
CA ASP A 112 -13.23 -7.58 8.86
C ASP A 112 -11.69 -7.42 8.86
N ARG A 113 -10.99 -8.09 7.95
CA ARG A 113 -9.54 -7.97 7.77
C ARG A 113 -9.12 -6.53 7.41
N LEU A 114 -9.81 -5.87 6.49
CA LEU A 114 -9.52 -4.49 6.10
C LEU A 114 -9.76 -3.52 7.29
N ASN A 115 -10.82 -3.73 8.07
CA ASN A 115 -11.10 -2.93 9.26
C ASN A 115 -9.99 -3.06 10.32
N GLU A 116 -9.47 -4.28 10.54
CA GLU A 116 -8.32 -4.49 11.43
C GLU A 116 -7.09 -3.72 10.94
N GLN A 117 -6.76 -3.78 9.65
CA GLN A 117 -5.63 -3.04 9.08
C GLN A 117 -5.79 -1.52 9.21
N ILE A 118 -7.00 -0.99 8.97
CA ILE A 118 -7.29 0.43 9.15
C ILE A 118 -7.13 0.82 10.61
N GLN A 119 -7.63 0.00 11.54
CA GLN A 119 -7.53 0.28 12.97
C GLN A 119 -6.06 0.31 13.43
N GLU A 120 -5.21 -0.60 12.93
CA GLU A 120 -3.77 -0.54 13.19
C GLU A 120 -3.10 0.74 12.68
N ILE A 121 -3.50 1.22 11.50
CA ILE A 121 -2.98 2.49 10.94
C ILE A 121 -3.42 3.65 11.83
N VAL A 122 -4.68 3.67 12.26
CA VAL A 122 -5.22 4.69 13.16
C VAL A 122 -4.50 4.68 14.52
N ASP A 123 -4.29 3.49 15.09
CA ASP A 123 -3.64 3.30 16.39
C ASP A 123 -2.13 3.63 16.36
N SER A 124 -1.53 3.68 15.17
CA SER A 124 -0.11 4.01 15.01
C SER A 124 0.24 5.46 15.42
N ASP A 125 -0.75 6.36 15.59
CA ASP A 125 -0.56 7.74 16.08
C ASP A 125 0.59 8.49 15.39
N GLY A 126 0.70 8.33 14.06
CA GLY A 126 1.74 8.94 13.24
C GLY A 126 3.13 8.26 13.31
N ARG A 127 3.26 7.12 14.00
CA ARG A 127 4.49 6.33 14.13
C ARG A 127 4.56 5.18 13.13
N VAL A 128 4.03 5.41 11.93
CA VAL A 128 4.03 4.45 10.82
C VAL A 128 5.42 3.86 10.57
N TRP A 129 6.46 4.68 10.71
CA TRP A 129 7.85 4.27 10.48
C TRP A 129 8.46 3.44 11.62
N GLU A 130 7.79 3.36 12.78
CA GLU A 130 8.23 2.59 13.95
C GLU A 130 7.71 1.13 13.96
N LYS A 131 6.89 0.73 12.98
CA LYS A 131 6.49 -0.68 12.80
C LYS A 131 7.76 -1.56 12.70
N LEU A 132 7.76 -2.75 13.28
CA LEU A 132 8.93 -3.63 13.18
C LEU A 132 9.22 -3.99 11.70
N PRO A 133 10.50 -4.15 11.31
CA PRO A 133 10.86 -4.63 9.98
C PRO A 133 10.27 -6.02 9.72
N THR A 134 9.91 -6.32 8.49
CA THR A 134 9.58 -7.70 8.08
C THR A 134 10.84 -8.55 8.06
N ASP A 135 10.71 -9.88 8.06
CA ASP A 135 11.86 -10.79 8.07
C ASP A 135 12.69 -10.72 6.77
N ASP A 136 12.10 -10.26 5.66
CA ASP A 136 12.70 -10.22 4.31
C ASP A 136 13.29 -8.84 3.94
N VAL A 137 13.82 -8.12 4.93
CA VAL A 137 14.47 -6.83 4.66
C VAL A 137 15.88 -7.02 4.09
N PRO A 138 16.27 -6.23 3.08
CA PRO A 138 17.59 -6.35 2.47
C PRO A 138 18.69 -6.08 3.50
N PRO A 139 19.76 -6.91 3.52
CA PRO A 139 20.83 -6.76 4.49
C PRO A 139 21.56 -5.44 4.24
N PHE A 140 22.00 -4.81 5.34
CA PHE A 140 22.91 -3.69 5.24
C PHE A 140 24.32 -4.21 5.01
N ILE A 141 24.88 -3.93 3.82
CA ILE A 141 26.28 -4.21 3.52
C ILE A 141 27.16 -3.14 4.19
N PRO A 142 28.02 -3.50 5.15
CA PRO A 142 28.87 -2.54 5.87
C PRO A 142 29.84 -1.79 4.95
N LYS A 143 30.21 -0.57 5.33
CA LYS A 143 31.13 0.27 4.54
C LYS A 143 32.48 -0.38 4.22
N GLN A 144 32.98 -1.29 5.06
CA GLN A 144 34.23 -2.03 4.81
C GLN A 144 34.13 -3.03 3.65
N ASP A 145 32.91 -3.43 3.29
CA ASP A 145 32.62 -4.45 2.27
C ASP A 145 32.10 -3.82 0.96
N ARG A 146 32.13 -2.48 0.83
CA ARG A 146 31.72 -1.73 -0.36
C ARG A 146 32.51 -0.42 -0.55
N GLN A 147 32.67 0.07 -1.78
CA GLN A 147 33.41 1.33 -2.01
C GLN A 147 32.66 2.58 -1.55
N ALA A 148 31.40 2.74 -1.94
CA ALA A 148 30.62 3.95 -1.68
C ALA A 148 30.36 4.18 -0.19
N LEU A 149 30.58 5.43 0.27
CA LEU A 149 30.02 5.92 1.53
C LEU A 149 28.69 6.62 1.27
N VAL A 150 27.62 6.15 1.90
CA VAL A 150 26.28 6.73 1.80
C VAL A 150 26.05 7.71 2.94
N VAL A 151 25.87 8.98 2.60
CA VAL A 151 25.64 10.06 3.56
C VAL A 151 24.27 10.69 3.32
N ALA A 152 23.38 10.59 4.31
CA ALA A 152 22.11 11.30 4.30
C ALA A 152 22.29 12.72 4.88
N VAL A 153 21.87 13.74 4.13
CA VAL A 153 21.88 15.13 4.59
C VAL A 153 20.48 15.50 5.05
N ALA A 154 20.26 15.52 6.36
CA ALA A 154 18.93 15.59 6.95
C ALA A 154 18.79 16.65 8.04
N ASN A 155 17.63 17.31 8.06
CA ASN A 155 17.15 18.21 9.11
C ASN A 155 15.66 18.52 8.89
N LEU A 156 14.84 18.29 9.92
CA LEU A 156 13.39 18.54 9.93
C LEU A 156 13.01 20.03 9.86
N LYS A 157 13.98 20.94 9.88
CA LYS A 157 13.76 22.37 9.63
C LYS A 157 13.98 22.72 8.16
N GLY A 158 12.98 23.35 7.55
CA GLY A 158 13.10 23.96 6.24
C GLY A 158 14.07 25.16 6.23
N GLY A 159 14.81 25.32 5.14
CA GLY A 159 15.67 26.49 4.89
C GLY A 159 17.04 26.49 5.58
N VAL A 160 17.45 25.39 6.24
CA VAL A 160 18.78 25.28 6.87
C VAL A 160 19.94 25.05 5.89
N GLY A 161 19.60 24.86 4.61
CA GLY A 161 20.54 24.68 3.50
C GLY A 161 21.06 23.27 3.33
N LYS A 162 20.22 22.24 3.53
CA LYS A 162 20.50 20.84 3.19
C LYS A 162 20.99 20.69 1.76
N THR A 163 20.16 21.07 0.80
CA THR A 163 20.47 21.12 -0.63
C THR A 163 21.76 21.86 -0.94
N THR A 164 21.98 23.02 -0.32
CA THR A 164 23.20 23.81 -0.51
C THR A 164 24.44 23.04 -0.04
N VAL A 165 24.38 22.40 1.12
CA VAL A 165 25.49 21.58 1.64
C VAL A 165 25.69 20.36 0.75
N THR A 166 24.62 19.62 0.42
CA THR A 166 24.66 18.41 -0.42
C THR A 166 25.31 18.69 -1.77
N ALA A 167 24.80 19.68 -2.51
CA ALA A 167 25.28 20.02 -3.84
C ALA A 167 26.76 20.43 -3.84
N ASN A 168 27.14 21.34 -2.93
CA ASN A 168 28.48 21.92 -2.95
C ASN A 168 29.53 21.03 -2.31
N LEU A 169 29.17 20.22 -1.31
CA LEU A 169 30.05 19.16 -0.79
C LEU A 169 30.32 18.14 -1.89
N GLY A 170 29.29 17.73 -2.64
CA GLY A 170 29.43 16.81 -3.77
C GLY A 170 30.32 17.35 -4.89
N ALA A 171 30.09 18.59 -5.32
CA ALA A 171 30.91 19.26 -6.32
C ALA A 171 32.39 19.41 -5.88
N ALA A 172 32.63 19.72 -4.61
CA ALA A 172 33.98 19.82 -4.06
C ALA A 172 34.69 18.45 -3.96
N LEU A 173 33.97 17.39 -3.58
CA LEU A 173 34.49 16.02 -3.59
C LEU A 173 34.85 15.57 -5.02
N ALA A 174 33.97 15.85 -5.99
CA ALA A 174 34.20 15.53 -7.41
C ALA A 174 35.38 16.32 -7.98
N SER A 175 35.50 17.60 -7.64
CA SER A 175 36.67 18.43 -7.98
C SER A 175 37.99 17.91 -7.38
N GLY A 176 37.90 17.18 -6.27
CA GLY A 176 39.01 16.47 -5.62
C GLY A 176 39.27 15.07 -6.19
N GLY A 177 38.59 14.68 -7.28
CA GLY A 177 38.78 13.42 -7.99
C GLY A 177 37.92 12.25 -7.49
N SER A 178 37.01 12.46 -6.54
CA SER A 178 36.09 11.40 -6.10
C SER A 178 34.94 11.21 -7.09
N ARG A 179 34.50 9.97 -7.28
CA ARG A 179 33.27 9.64 -8.01
C ARG A 179 32.08 9.84 -7.08
N VAL A 180 31.21 10.79 -7.39
CA VAL A 180 30.14 11.22 -6.47
C VAL A 180 28.77 11.05 -7.12
N LEU A 181 27.82 10.47 -6.39
CA LEU A 181 26.41 10.44 -6.73
C LEU A 181 25.62 11.33 -5.77
N LEU A 182 24.81 12.23 -6.33
CA LEU A 182 23.81 13.00 -5.59
C LEU A 182 22.43 12.39 -5.83
N ILE A 183 21.59 12.39 -4.80
CA ILE A 183 20.21 11.91 -4.91
C ILE A 183 19.30 12.99 -4.33
N ASP A 184 18.42 13.54 -5.16
CA ASP A 184 17.39 14.49 -4.73
C ASP A 184 16.15 13.73 -4.26
N LEU A 185 15.79 13.87 -2.98
CA LEU A 185 14.56 13.31 -2.42
C LEU A 185 13.56 14.39 -2.01
N ASP A 186 13.78 15.65 -2.41
CA ASP A 186 12.81 16.72 -2.17
C ASP A 186 11.95 16.94 -3.42
N HIS A 187 10.64 16.84 -3.29
CA HIS A 187 9.67 17.20 -4.35
C HIS A 187 9.80 18.67 -4.81
N GLN A 188 10.47 19.53 -4.04
CA GLN A 188 10.85 20.89 -4.48
C GLN A 188 12.04 20.91 -5.44
N HIS A 189 12.64 19.75 -5.73
CA HIS A 189 13.66 19.48 -6.75
C HIS A 189 14.84 20.50 -6.79
N SER A 190 15.16 21.09 -5.64
CA SER A 190 16.12 22.19 -5.57
C SER A 190 17.55 21.71 -5.84
N LEU A 191 17.87 20.45 -5.51
CA LEU A 191 19.17 19.87 -5.84
C LEU A 191 19.24 19.59 -7.35
N SER A 192 18.15 19.10 -7.93
CA SER A 192 18.01 18.86 -9.36
C SER A 192 18.23 20.15 -10.16
N ASP A 193 17.66 21.28 -9.72
CA ASP A 193 17.84 22.60 -10.36
C ASP A 193 19.30 23.09 -10.35
N LEU A 194 20.04 22.77 -9.29
CA LEU A 194 21.47 23.10 -9.19
C LEU A 194 22.32 22.23 -10.10
N CYS A 195 21.92 20.98 -10.32
CA CYS A 195 22.68 20.02 -11.11
C CYS A 195 22.44 20.16 -12.62
N PHE A 196 21.22 20.52 -13.04
CA PHE A 196 20.84 20.49 -14.44
C PHE A 196 20.00 21.70 -14.88
N PRO A 197 20.24 22.23 -16.09
CA PRO A 197 19.38 23.26 -16.66
C PRO A 197 17.97 22.70 -16.93
N GLU A 198 16.98 23.60 -16.95
CA GLU A 198 15.56 23.27 -17.14
C GLU A 198 15.30 22.34 -18.34
N GLN A 199 15.94 22.62 -19.49
CA GLN A 199 15.80 21.78 -20.69
C GLN A 199 16.18 20.33 -20.44
N LYS A 200 17.33 20.08 -19.79
CA LYS A 200 17.82 18.73 -19.50
C LYS A 200 16.87 18.03 -18.52
N ARG A 201 16.37 18.73 -17.49
CA ARG A 201 15.38 18.17 -16.55
C ARG A 201 14.07 17.80 -17.26
N GLY A 202 13.61 18.63 -18.18
CA GLY A 202 12.46 18.33 -19.04
C GLY A 202 12.67 17.05 -19.86
N ASP A 203 13.85 16.89 -20.47
CA ASP A 203 14.19 15.67 -21.23
C ASP A 203 14.23 14.43 -20.32
N LEU A 204 14.76 14.55 -19.10
CA LEU A 204 14.78 13.46 -18.12
C LEU A 204 13.36 13.07 -17.68
N LYS A 205 12.50 14.04 -17.41
CA LYS A 205 11.08 13.84 -17.12
C LYS A 205 10.35 13.11 -18.25
N CYS A 206 10.46 13.59 -19.49
CA CYS A 206 9.84 12.96 -20.65
C CYS A 206 10.38 11.55 -20.93
N SER A 207 11.68 11.34 -20.70
CA SER A 207 12.29 10.03 -20.84
C SER A 207 11.95 9.09 -19.69
N GLY A 208 11.43 9.58 -18.57
CA GLY A 208 11.09 8.85 -17.37
C GLY A 208 12.27 8.42 -16.51
N ARG A 209 13.28 9.28 -16.41
CA ARG A 209 14.52 9.07 -15.64
C ARG A 209 14.53 9.93 -14.38
N LEU A 210 13.49 9.81 -13.58
CA LEU A 210 13.30 10.51 -12.30
C LEU A 210 13.27 9.48 -11.17
N ILE A 211 13.61 9.90 -9.95
CA ILE A 211 13.47 9.05 -8.75
C ILE A 211 12.00 8.80 -8.39
N ASP A 212 11.10 9.68 -8.82
CA ASP A 212 9.66 9.59 -8.67
C ASP A 212 9.14 8.24 -9.17
N HIS A 213 9.65 7.80 -10.34
CA HIS A 213 9.28 6.53 -10.95
C HIS A 213 9.77 5.31 -10.19
N PHE A 214 10.85 5.47 -9.41
CA PHE A 214 11.35 4.40 -8.56
C PHE A 214 10.41 4.18 -7.36
N PHE A 215 9.80 5.26 -6.85
CA PHE A 215 8.82 5.17 -5.76
C PHE A 215 7.39 4.93 -6.25
N ASP A 216 7.11 4.95 -7.55
CA ASP A 216 5.74 4.75 -8.07
C ASP A 216 5.40 3.25 -8.14
N PRO A 217 4.52 2.71 -7.28
CA PRO A 217 4.16 1.29 -7.28
C PRO A 217 3.44 0.88 -8.57
N ASP A 218 2.80 1.81 -9.28
CA ASP A 218 2.12 1.54 -10.56
C ASP A 218 3.14 1.34 -11.71
N ARG A 219 4.42 1.68 -11.48
CA ARG A 219 5.49 1.64 -12.50
C ARG A 219 6.65 0.72 -12.13
N ALA A 220 6.82 0.39 -10.84
CA ALA A 220 7.81 -0.57 -10.40
C ALA A 220 7.41 -2.00 -10.87
N PRO A 221 8.27 -2.77 -11.58
CA PRO A 221 9.73 -2.66 -11.65
C PRO A 221 10.27 -2.45 -13.08
N HIS A 222 9.61 -1.67 -13.95
CA HIS A 222 10.00 -1.64 -15.37
C HIS A 222 11.27 -0.84 -15.69
N ARG A 223 11.72 0.04 -14.79
CA ARG A 223 12.98 0.76 -14.95
C ARG A 223 13.83 0.73 -13.67
N PRO A 224 15.05 0.21 -13.74
CA PRO A 224 15.95 0.22 -12.58
C PRO A 224 16.50 1.64 -12.35
N LEU A 225 16.65 2.04 -11.08
CA LEU A 225 17.17 3.36 -10.65
C LEU A 225 18.51 3.74 -11.31
N ARG A 226 19.32 2.74 -11.68
CA ARG A 226 20.58 2.93 -12.42
C ARG A 226 20.41 3.67 -13.75
N GLU A 227 19.24 3.57 -14.38
CA GLU A 227 18.93 4.30 -15.62
C GLU A 227 18.61 5.79 -15.37
N CYS A 228 18.37 6.17 -14.11
CA CYS A 228 18.11 7.56 -13.70
C CYS A 228 19.40 8.31 -13.32
N ILE A 229 20.57 7.65 -13.33
CA ILE A 229 21.84 8.25 -12.97
C ILE A 229 22.36 9.07 -14.15
N GLU A 230 22.46 10.38 -13.95
CA GLU A 230 22.91 11.30 -14.99
C GLU A 230 24.18 12.04 -14.56
N ARG A 231 25.12 12.16 -15.49
CA ARG A 231 26.38 12.88 -15.25
C ARG A 231 26.15 14.40 -15.28
N VAL A 232 26.71 15.11 -14.30
CA VAL A 232 26.62 16.57 -14.18
C VAL A 232 27.81 17.22 -14.90
N GLY A 233 27.53 17.85 -16.04
CA GLY A 233 28.56 18.46 -16.89
C GLY A 233 29.67 17.46 -17.27
N ASP A 234 30.90 17.98 -17.41
CA ASP A 234 32.10 17.18 -17.71
C ASP A 234 32.88 16.83 -16.42
N THR A 235 32.18 16.41 -15.35
CA THR A 235 32.78 16.15 -14.03
C THR A 235 32.56 14.71 -13.56
N GLU A 236 33.19 14.27 -12.46
CA GLU A 236 32.90 12.96 -11.84
C GLU A 236 31.66 12.99 -10.92
N LEU A 237 30.88 14.07 -10.97
CA LEU A 237 29.63 14.24 -10.26
C LEU A 237 28.46 13.70 -11.09
N HIS A 238 27.61 12.92 -10.44
CA HIS A 238 26.39 12.38 -10.99
C HIS A 238 25.22 12.76 -10.09
N CYS A 239 24.01 12.80 -10.64
CA CYS A 239 22.81 13.14 -9.90
C CYS A 239 21.62 12.32 -10.39
N ILE A 240 20.82 11.84 -9.44
CA ILE A 240 19.47 11.34 -9.68
C ILE A 240 18.52 12.47 -9.27
N VAL A 241 17.70 12.89 -10.23
CA VAL A 241 16.80 14.03 -10.07
C VAL A 241 15.42 13.61 -9.57
N SER A 242 14.75 14.54 -8.91
CA SER A 242 13.34 14.46 -8.52
C SER A 242 12.51 15.49 -9.29
N ASP A 243 11.19 15.33 -9.20
CA ASP A 243 10.21 16.31 -9.62
C ASP A 243 9.09 16.44 -8.58
N GLU A 244 8.12 17.31 -8.85
CA GLU A 244 6.98 17.56 -7.97
C GLU A 244 6.11 16.31 -7.71
N PHE A 245 6.17 15.31 -8.60
CA PHE A 245 5.41 14.07 -8.49
C PHE A 245 5.96 13.09 -7.45
N LEU A 246 7.17 13.31 -6.94
CA LEU A 246 7.78 12.47 -5.91
C LEU A 246 6.88 12.37 -4.67
N ALA A 247 6.24 13.47 -4.26
CA ALA A 247 5.37 13.47 -3.08
C ALA A 247 4.18 12.51 -3.22
N ASP A 248 3.58 12.46 -4.41
CA ASP A 248 2.47 11.55 -4.72
C ASP A 248 2.97 10.09 -4.79
N ALA A 249 4.11 9.86 -5.43
CA ALA A 249 4.72 8.53 -5.51
C ALA A 249 5.07 7.98 -4.11
N GLU A 250 5.71 8.78 -3.25
CA GLU A 250 6.02 8.42 -1.86
C GLU A 250 4.76 8.08 -1.05
N THR A 251 3.69 8.86 -1.24
CA THR A 251 2.41 8.67 -0.53
C THR A 251 1.73 7.38 -0.97
N LYS A 252 1.69 7.12 -2.29
CA LYS A 252 1.16 5.87 -2.85
C LYS A 252 1.96 4.67 -2.35
N ALA A 253 3.28 4.71 -2.43
CA ALA A 253 4.15 3.62 -1.98
C ALA A 253 3.92 3.28 -0.50
N MET A 254 3.84 4.30 0.35
CA MET A 254 3.54 4.12 1.77
C MET A 254 2.15 3.52 1.98
N ALA A 255 1.13 4.01 1.27
CA ALA A 255 -0.23 3.51 1.39
C ALA A 255 -0.33 2.04 0.94
N THR A 256 0.22 1.70 -0.22
CA THR A 256 0.28 0.33 -0.76
C THR A 256 0.98 -0.63 0.21
N TRP A 257 2.09 -0.20 0.82
CA TRP A 257 2.78 -0.98 1.85
C TRP A 257 1.93 -1.16 3.11
N LEU A 258 1.28 -0.09 3.60
CA LEU A 258 0.46 -0.14 4.81
C LEU A 258 -0.74 -1.07 4.70
N VAL A 259 -1.36 -1.18 3.52
CA VAL A 259 -2.49 -2.10 3.28
C VAL A 259 -2.04 -3.53 2.91
N GLY A 260 -0.73 -3.80 2.90
CA GLY A 260 -0.19 -5.13 2.59
C GLY A 260 -0.27 -5.51 1.11
N GLN A 261 -0.38 -4.53 0.21
CA GLN A 261 -0.37 -4.73 -1.24
C GLN A 261 1.03 -4.55 -1.86
N SER A 262 2.07 -4.55 -1.04
CA SER A 262 3.47 -4.49 -1.49
C SER A 262 4.21 -5.76 -1.10
N ASP A 263 4.95 -6.33 -2.04
CA ASP A 263 5.76 -7.53 -1.84
C ASP A 263 7.02 -7.26 -0.99
N SER A 264 7.37 -6.00 -0.76
CA SER A 264 8.58 -5.62 -0.03
C SER A 264 8.34 -4.43 0.89
N ASP A 265 9.19 -4.31 1.90
CA ASP A 265 9.11 -3.19 2.84
C ASP A 265 9.64 -1.91 2.17
N VAL A 266 8.73 -0.95 1.97
CA VAL A 266 8.98 0.31 1.28
C VAL A 266 10.13 1.11 1.89
N ARG A 267 10.45 0.91 3.17
CA ARG A 267 11.49 1.65 3.90
C ARG A 267 12.91 1.33 3.43
N TYR A 268 13.10 0.23 2.70
CA TYR A 268 14.42 -0.31 2.37
C TYR A 268 14.72 -0.35 0.86
N TRP A 269 13.83 0.19 0.02
CA TRP A 269 13.99 0.19 -1.42
C TRP A 269 15.32 0.82 -1.89
N LEU A 270 15.71 1.98 -1.33
CA LEU A 270 17.03 2.57 -1.65
C LEU A 270 18.18 1.72 -1.12
N ARG A 271 18.06 1.07 0.04
CA ARG A 271 19.13 0.21 0.58
C ARG A 271 19.50 -0.89 -0.40
N THR A 272 18.51 -1.60 -0.94
CA THR A 272 18.73 -2.67 -1.92
C THR A 272 19.62 -2.21 -3.06
N LEU A 273 19.36 -1.02 -3.60
CA LEU A 273 20.05 -0.52 -4.79
C LEU A 273 21.37 0.16 -4.48
N LEU A 274 21.45 0.97 -3.42
CA LEU A 274 22.67 1.70 -3.07
C LEU A 274 23.75 0.79 -2.48
N HIS A 275 23.37 -0.39 -1.97
CA HIS A 275 24.31 -1.41 -1.51
C HIS A 275 24.62 -2.46 -2.60
N ASP A 276 23.87 -2.48 -3.70
CA ASP A 276 24.16 -3.35 -4.84
C ASP A 276 25.57 -3.02 -5.40
N PRO A 277 26.43 -4.02 -5.67
CA PRO A 277 27.77 -3.80 -6.23
C PRO A 277 27.78 -2.97 -7.52
N ASP A 278 26.72 -3.05 -8.33
CA ASP A 278 26.59 -2.22 -9.54
C ASP A 278 26.59 -0.73 -9.20
N ILE A 279 26.12 -0.30 -8.04
CA ILE A 279 26.12 1.11 -7.65
C ILE A 279 27.26 1.39 -6.68
N SER A 280 27.40 0.55 -5.66
CA SER A 280 28.32 0.79 -4.56
C SER A 280 29.78 0.76 -4.97
N GLU A 281 30.15 0.06 -6.05
CA GLU A 281 31.54 0.04 -6.59
C GLU A 281 31.81 1.15 -7.62
N ARG A 282 30.76 1.80 -8.15
CA ARG A 282 30.88 2.89 -9.14
C ARG A 282 31.18 4.24 -8.52
N PHE A 283 30.82 4.44 -7.26
CA PHE A 283 30.96 5.71 -6.56
C PHE A 283 31.78 5.55 -5.29
N ASP A 284 32.51 6.60 -4.94
CA ASP A 284 33.21 6.70 -3.66
C ASP A 284 32.27 7.35 -2.62
N TRP A 285 31.38 8.24 -3.05
CA TRP A 285 30.43 8.97 -2.21
C TRP A 285 29.04 8.98 -2.83
N ILE A 286 28.02 8.72 -2.01
CA ILE A 286 26.61 8.90 -2.35
C ILE A 286 26.03 9.87 -1.33
N LEU A 287 25.64 11.07 -1.75
CA LEU A 287 25.04 12.09 -0.89
C LEU A 287 23.55 12.21 -1.20
N ILE A 288 22.70 12.08 -0.18
CA ILE A 288 21.25 12.09 -0.32
C ILE A 288 20.68 13.38 0.28
N ASP A 289 20.07 14.23 -0.53
CA ASP A 289 19.40 15.45 -0.08
C ASP A 289 18.00 15.11 0.41
N CYS A 290 17.80 15.14 1.73
CA CYS A 290 16.50 14.80 2.32
C CYS A 290 15.59 16.04 2.42
N PRO A 291 14.27 15.89 2.25
CA PRO A 291 13.31 16.98 2.44
C PRO A 291 13.23 17.42 3.92
N PRO A 292 12.63 18.58 4.25
CA PRO A 292 12.46 19.04 5.63
C PRO A 292 11.39 18.26 6.43
N ARG A 293 10.94 17.11 5.93
CA ARG A 293 9.88 16.30 6.51
C ARG A 293 10.29 14.84 6.54
N LEU A 294 9.60 14.08 7.38
CA LEU A 294 9.75 12.64 7.42
C LEU A 294 8.85 12.00 6.35
N THR A 295 9.40 11.81 5.16
CA THR A 295 8.76 11.14 4.03
C THR A 295 9.29 9.71 3.87
N THR A 296 8.64 8.93 3.00
CA THR A 296 9.10 7.61 2.59
C THR A 296 10.56 7.63 2.10
N GLY A 297 10.93 8.63 1.30
CA GLY A 297 12.29 8.87 0.83
C GLY A 297 13.26 9.17 1.97
N THR A 298 12.90 10.03 2.92
CA THR A 298 13.76 10.30 4.10
C THR A 298 14.06 9.03 4.89
N VAL A 299 13.07 8.16 5.09
CA VAL A 299 13.28 6.87 5.78
C VAL A 299 14.19 5.95 4.98
N ASN A 300 13.99 5.87 3.67
CA ASN A 300 14.86 5.13 2.76
C ASN A 300 16.31 5.61 2.78
N ALA A 301 16.51 6.93 2.78
CA ALA A 301 17.83 7.55 2.87
C ALA A 301 18.55 7.11 4.14
N LEU A 302 17.86 7.15 5.29
CA LEU A 302 18.42 6.72 6.57
C LEU A 302 18.65 5.21 6.64
N ALA A 303 17.76 4.41 6.07
CA ALA A 303 17.93 2.97 6.03
C ALA A 303 19.17 2.58 5.21
N ALA A 304 19.53 3.34 4.17
CA ALA A 304 20.71 3.09 3.34
C ALA A 304 22.00 3.78 3.82
N ALA A 305 21.89 4.79 4.68
CA ALA A 305 23.02 5.62 5.09
C ALA A 305 23.99 4.89 6.03
N ASP A 306 25.29 5.06 5.75
CA ASP A 306 26.34 4.83 6.75
C ASP A 306 26.37 6.00 7.75
N GLU A 307 26.14 7.21 7.26
CA GLU A 307 26.38 8.44 7.99
C GLU A 307 25.27 9.49 7.77
N VAL A 308 24.97 10.27 8.80
CA VAL A 308 24.01 11.38 8.74
C VAL A 308 24.71 12.71 9.00
N LEU A 309 24.60 13.64 8.06
CA LEU A 309 25.09 15.01 8.18
C LEU A 309 23.93 15.95 8.47
N VAL A 310 24.08 16.83 9.48
CA VAL A 310 23.01 17.73 9.93
C VAL A 310 23.39 19.21 9.75
N PRO A 311 22.95 19.87 8.66
CA PRO A 311 23.10 21.31 8.50
C PRO A 311 22.18 22.09 9.44
N VAL A 312 22.67 23.20 10.00
CA VAL A 312 21.89 24.04 10.92
C VAL A 312 22.20 25.52 10.75
N LEU A 313 21.17 26.38 10.85
CA LEU A 313 21.38 27.83 11.00
C LEU A 313 21.57 28.18 12.46
N LEU A 314 22.41 29.17 12.74
CA LEU A 314 22.67 29.66 14.10
C LEU A 314 21.56 30.62 14.59
N ASP A 315 20.31 30.26 14.33
CA ASP A 315 19.11 30.91 14.88
C ASP A 315 18.38 29.97 15.85
N ALA A 316 17.62 30.54 16.78
CA ALA A 316 16.94 29.77 17.83
C ALA A 316 16.02 28.66 17.27
N PRO A 317 15.15 28.91 16.26
CA PRO A 317 14.28 27.87 15.72
C PRO A 317 15.03 26.68 15.11
N SER A 318 16.10 26.92 14.36
CA SER A 318 16.87 25.89 13.67
C SER A 318 17.71 25.07 14.64
N MET A 319 18.34 25.72 15.62
CA MET A 319 19.07 25.02 16.67
C MET A 319 18.17 24.13 17.52
N ASN A 320 16.96 24.58 17.85
CA ASN A 320 16.00 23.76 18.60
C ASN A 320 15.49 22.55 17.79
N ALA A 321 15.66 22.52 16.47
CA ALA A 321 15.25 21.39 15.64
C ALA A 321 16.22 20.21 15.73
N VAL A 322 17.51 20.47 15.95
CA VAL A 322 18.55 19.42 15.99
C VAL A 322 18.30 18.40 17.11
N PRO A 323 18.09 18.77 18.40
CA PRO A 323 17.80 17.78 19.44
C PRO A 323 16.50 17.00 19.23
N ARG A 324 15.52 17.57 18.50
CA ARG A 324 14.28 16.86 18.14
C ARG A 324 14.53 15.81 17.06
N MET A 325 15.31 16.17 16.05
CA MET A 325 15.72 15.24 15.01
C MET A 325 16.57 14.10 15.60
N LEU A 326 17.52 14.39 16.48
CA LEU A 326 18.36 13.36 17.13
C LEU A 326 17.51 12.37 17.93
N LYS A 327 16.53 12.87 18.70
CA LYS A 327 15.59 12.01 19.42
C LYS A 327 14.83 11.07 18.47
N TRP A 328 14.39 11.59 17.32
CA TRP A 328 13.67 10.79 16.33
C TRP A 328 14.58 9.76 15.65
N LEU A 329 15.80 10.15 15.25
CA LEU A 329 16.79 9.22 14.70
C LEU A 329 17.09 8.10 15.69
N TYR A 330 17.21 8.43 16.99
CA TYR A 330 17.42 7.45 18.05
C TYR A 330 16.27 6.44 18.12
N GLN A 331 15.02 6.90 18.02
CA GLN A 331 13.85 6.02 18.00
C GLN A 331 13.84 5.11 16.76
N LEU A 332 14.13 5.64 15.57
CA LEU A 332 14.21 4.82 14.36
C LEU A 332 15.34 3.78 14.41
N LYS A 333 16.49 4.15 14.99
CA LYS A 333 17.65 3.28 15.12
C LYS A 333 17.40 2.15 16.13
N HIS A 334 16.99 2.49 17.35
CA HIS A 334 16.94 1.53 18.46
C HIS A 334 15.59 0.87 18.68
N HIS A 335 14.49 1.58 18.43
CA HIS A 335 13.15 1.01 18.68
C HIS A 335 12.60 0.35 17.42
N ALA A 336 12.70 1.04 16.27
CA ALA A 336 12.18 0.55 15.01
C ALA A 336 13.14 -0.36 14.24
N GLY A 337 14.44 -0.31 14.55
CA GLY A 337 15.46 -1.10 13.85
C GLY A 337 15.61 -0.77 12.36
N VAL A 338 15.21 0.44 11.92
CA VAL A 338 15.18 0.80 10.50
C VAL A 338 16.57 1.16 9.98
N CYS A 339 17.34 1.90 10.77
CA CYS A 339 18.68 2.36 10.42
C CYS A 339 19.73 2.00 11.49
N PRO A 340 19.87 0.72 11.88
CA PRO A 340 20.73 0.30 12.99
C PRO A 340 22.21 0.64 12.78
N ASN A 341 22.64 0.75 11.52
CA ASN A 341 24.03 1.02 11.14
C ASN A 341 24.34 2.49 10.89
N ALA A 342 23.34 3.38 10.88
CA ALA A 342 23.56 4.79 10.61
C ALA A 342 24.24 5.46 11.82
N SER A 343 25.35 6.11 11.54
CA SER A 343 26.10 6.97 12.47
C SER A 343 25.84 8.43 12.18
N LEU A 344 26.26 9.30 13.10
CA LEU A 344 26.12 10.74 12.94
C LEU A 344 27.48 11.35 12.59
N LEU A 345 27.71 11.65 11.30
CA LEU A 345 28.92 12.30 10.82
C LEU A 345 29.16 13.65 11.49
N GLY A 346 28.07 14.36 11.80
CA GLY A 346 28.12 15.55 12.65
C GLY A 346 27.15 16.66 12.26
N VAL A 347 27.29 17.78 12.94
CA VAL A 347 26.47 18.99 12.77
C VAL A 347 27.32 20.10 12.14
N ILE A 348 26.83 20.69 11.05
CA ILE A 348 27.51 21.77 10.32
C ILE A 348 26.73 23.07 10.38
N ALA A 349 27.39 24.16 10.82
CA ALA A 349 26.78 25.48 10.81
C ALA A 349 26.76 26.08 9.41
N ASN A 350 25.61 26.61 9.02
CA ASN A 350 25.38 27.21 7.73
C ASN A 350 24.95 28.69 7.84
N ARG A 351 25.24 29.44 6.79
CA ARG A 351 25.00 30.88 6.63
C ARG A 351 25.55 31.73 7.79
N THR A 352 26.78 31.47 8.21
CA THR A 352 27.42 32.26 9.26
C THR A 352 27.82 33.66 8.78
N ASN A 353 27.79 34.63 9.69
CA ASN A 353 28.01 36.05 9.37
C ASN A 353 29.49 36.39 9.14
N LYS A 354 30.40 35.68 9.80
CA LYS A 354 31.84 35.99 9.78
C LYS A 354 32.65 34.74 9.44
N GLN A 355 33.71 34.93 8.66
CA GLN A 355 34.75 33.94 8.42
C GLN A 355 36.13 34.43 8.85
N PRO A 356 37.01 33.52 9.32
CA PRO A 356 36.79 32.09 9.54
C PRO A 356 36.08 31.75 10.88
N SER A 357 35.78 32.76 11.71
CA SER A 357 35.29 32.57 13.07
C SER A 357 33.85 33.04 13.26
N LEU A 358 33.08 32.36 14.10
CA LEU A 358 31.78 32.83 14.58
C LEU A 358 31.87 34.15 15.35
N THR A 359 30.82 34.97 15.27
CA THR A 359 30.58 36.08 16.18
C THR A 359 30.36 35.56 17.62
N SER A 360 30.45 36.44 18.63
CA SER A 360 30.23 36.03 20.03
C SER A 360 28.87 35.37 20.22
N ASN A 361 27.80 35.97 19.68
CA ASN A 361 26.44 35.43 19.79
C ASN A 361 26.28 34.07 19.08
N GLU A 362 26.87 33.92 17.89
CA GLU A 362 26.87 32.66 17.14
C GLU A 362 27.67 31.58 17.90
N ARG A 363 28.78 31.95 18.54
CA ARG A 363 29.60 31.03 19.34
C ARG A 363 28.86 30.53 20.58
N ASP A 364 28.22 31.43 21.33
CA ASP A 364 27.44 31.05 22.51
C ASP A 364 26.27 30.12 22.11
N SER A 365 25.61 30.45 20.99
CA SER A 365 24.56 29.63 20.38
C SER A 365 25.08 28.24 19.97
N TRP A 366 26.25 28.17 19.32
CA TRP A 366 26.90 26.94 18.90
C TRP A 366 27.26 26.04 20.08
N GLN A 367 27.89 26.61 21.13
CA GLN A 367 28.22 25.89 22.36
C GLN A 367 26.96 25.38 23.09
N GLY A 368 25.91 26.20 23.14
CA GLY A 368 24.63 25.79 23.72
C GLY A 368 23.97 24.64 22.97
N LEU A 369 24.12 24.59 21.64
CA LEU A 369 23.65 23.46 20.83
C LEU A 369 24.46 22.18 21.10
N GLN A 370 25.78 22.29 21.20
CA GLN A 370 26.67 21.16 21.50
C GLN A 370 26.25 20.42 22.77
N ALA A 371 26.02 21.16 23.86
CA ALA A 371 25.57 20.57 25.12
C ALA A 371 24.23 19.82 24.96
N LYS A 372 23.23 20.46 24.34
CA LYS A 372 21.89 19.86 24.18
C LYS A 372 21.85 18.67 23.24
N ALA A 373 22.72 18.63 22.23
CA ALA A 373 22.74 17.60 21.22
C ALA A 373 23.43 16.32 21.74
N ASN A 374 24.56 16.46 22.44
CA ASN A 374 25.29 15.33 23.02
C ASN A 374 24.48 14.57 24.07
N ASP A 375 23.55 15.22 24.77
CA ASP A 375 22.61 14.55 25.69
C ASP A 375 21.57 13.65 24.99
N ARG A 376 21.50 13.65 23.64
CA ARG A 376 20.41 13.05 22.85
C ARG A 376 20.87 12.00 21.84
N TRP A 377 22.16 11.69 21.81
CA TRP A 377 22.75 10.71 20.91
C TRP A 377 23.72 9.82 21.67
N ASP A 378 23.93 8.59 21.19
CA ASP A 378 24.77 7.60 21.88
C ASP A 378 26.25 8.01 21.91
N ASP A 379 26.72 8.52 20.78
CA ASP A 379 28.12 8.86 20.56
C ASP A 379 28.36 10.37 20.66
N PRO A 380 29.58 10.80 21.05
CA PRO A 380 29.97 12.19 20.94
C PRO A 380 29.75 12.71 19.51
N ILE A 381 28.96 13.77 19.40
CA ILE A 381 28.61 14.35 18.11
C ILE A 381 29.76 15.23 17.65
N HIS A 382 30.25 15.00 16.44
CA HIS A 382 31.20 15.92 15.82
C HIS A 382 30.49 17.22 15.43
N PHE A 383 31.08 18.35 15.82
CA PHE A 383 30.61 19.68 15.42
C PHE A 383 31.67 20.30 14.53
N PHE A 384 31.31 20.51 13.27
CA PHE A 384 32.26 20.97 12.26
C PHE A 384 32.84 22.34 12.63
N GLU A 385 34.16 22.47 12.48
CA GLU A 385 34.87 23.73 12.68
C GLU A 385 34.81 24.61 11.43
N ARG A 386 34.58 24.01 10.26
CA ARG A 386 34.37 24.73 9.00
C ARG A 386 32.90 25.11 8.83
N PHE A 387 32.65 26.42 8.82
CA PHE A 387 31.30 26.98 8.67
C PHE A 387 31.04 27.48 7.25
N ILE A 388 29.82 27.26 6.75
CA ILE A 388 29.40 27.76 5.44
C ILE A 388 28.91 29.21 5.58
N PRO A 389 29.47 30.18 4.82
CA PRO A 389 29.18 31.60 5.02
C PRO A 389 27.86 32.01 4.35
N GLY A 390 27.21 33.05 4.86
CA GLY A 390 26.11 33.70 4.15
C GLY A 390 26.64 34.62 3.05
N LYS A 391 26.75 34.16 1.80
CA LYS A 391 27.16 35.00 0.66
C LYS A 391 26.10 35.06 -0.44
N VAL A 392 26.03 36.20 -1.14
CA VAL A 392 25.19 36.39 -2.33
C VAL A 392 25.56 35.41 -3.45
N ALA A 393 26.84 35.04 -3.54
CA ALA A 393 27.34 34.05 -4.50
C ALA A 393 26.60 32.71 -4.48
N PHE A 394 26.02 32.28 -3.35
CA PHE A 394 25.17 31.09 -3.32
C PHE A 394 23.86 31.27 -4.11
N ALA A 395 23.26 32.46 -4.03
CA ALA A 395 22.04 32.77 -4.76
C ALA A 395 22.33 33.01 -6.25
N ASP A 396 23.48 33.59 -6.59
CA ASP A 396 23.87 33.79 -7.98
C ASP A 396 24.25 32.47 -8.66
N ALA A 397 25.00 31.59 -7.97
CA ALA A 397 25.32 30.25 -8.48
C ALA A 397 24.04 29.43 -8.73
N ALA A 398 23.05 29.52 -7.84
CA ALA A 398 21.78 28.82 -8.01
C ALA A 398 20.98 29.27 -9.24
N LYS A 399 21.00 30.56 -9.59
CA LYS A 399 20.31 31.08 -10.79
C LYS A 399 20.91 30.58 -12.10
N ASP A 400 22.21 30.30 -12.08
CA ASP A 400 22.97 29.90 -13.26
C ASP A 400 23.10 28.36 -13.39
N SER A 401 22.47 27.58 -12.51
CA SER A 401 22.70 26.13 -12.38
C SER A 401 24.20 25.79 -12.23
N LYS A 402 24.87 26.53 -11.34
CA LYS A 402 26.29 26.35 -11.00
C LYS A 402 26.45 26.01 -9.52
N PHE A 403 27.54 25.35 -9.18
CA PHE A 403 27.90 25.12 -7.79
C PHE A 403 28.68 26.31 -7.24
N ALA A 404 28.33 26.74 -6.03
CA ALA A 404 29.11 27.71 -5.28
C ALA A 404 30.53 27.19 -4.95
N ALA A 405 30.73 25.87 -4.93
CA ALA A 405 32.05 25.24 -4.83
C ALA A 405 32.98 25.58 -6.01
N ASP A 406 32.43 25.99 -7.16
CA ASP A 406 33.23 26.42 -8.32
C ASP A 406 33.61 27.90 -8.25
N ASP A 407 32.95 28.70 -7.39
CA ASP A 407 33.28 30.10 -7.17
C ASP A 407 34.65 30.23 -6.48
N PRO A 408 35.61 30.99 -7.04
CA PRO A 408 36.94 31.14 -6.46
C PRO A 408 36.97 31.61 -5.00
N ALA A 409 35.98 32.39 -4.57
CA ALA A 409 35.86 32.93 -3.21
C ALA A 409 35.20 31.97 -2.21
N LEU A 410 34.65 30.84 -2.67
CA LEU A 410 33.99 29.83 -1.84
C LEU A 410 34.61 28.44 -1.98
N LYS A 411 35.33 28.15 -3.07
CA LYS A 411 36.02 26.89 -3.32
C LYS A 411 36.90 26.45 -2.17
N ALA A 412 37.69 27.36 -1.60
CA ALA A 412 38.56 27.06 -0.45
C ALA A 412 37.76 26.57 0.77
N VAL A 413 36.58 27.15 1.03
CA VAL A 413 35.72 26.78 2.16
C VAL A 413 35.24 25.34 2.01
N PHE A 414 34.77 24.96 0.83
CA PHE A 414 34.29 23.60 0.58
C PHE A 414 35.42 22.57 0.51
N LEU A 415 36.60 22.94 0.00
CA LEU A 415 37.77 22.06 0.06
C LEU A 415 38.24 21.80 1.49
N ASP A 416 38.24 22.83 2.35
CA ASP A 416 38.53 22.66 3.78
C ASP A 416 37.48 21.79 4.48
N LEU A 417 36.20 21.98 4.14
CA LEU A 417 35.11 21.14 4.63
C LEU A 417 35.29 19.68 4.18
N VAL A 418 35.65 19.43 2.93
CA VAL A 418 35.95 18.07 2.42
C VAL A 418 37.08 17.41 3.21
N ARG A 419 38.13 18.16 3.55
CA ARG A 419 39.22 17.63 4.39
C ARG A 419 38.71 17.25 5.77
N GLU A 420 37.93 18.11 6.41
CA GLU A 420 37.34 17.82 7.72
C GLU A 420 36.40 16.59 7.66
N VAL A 421 35.49 16.55 6.69
CA VAL A 421 34.59 15.39 6.47
C VAL A 421 35.39 14.09 6.31
N ARG A 422 36.46 14.09 5.50
CA ARG A 422 37.32 12.90 5.31
C ARG A 422 38.06 12.44 6.56
N THR A 423 38.30 13.34 7.53
CA THR A 423 38.91 12.95 8.83
C THR A 423 37.91 12.35 9.81
N GLN A 424 36.62 12.63 9.62
CA GLN A 424 35.55 12.14 10.51
C GLN A 424 34.96 10.81 10.04
N VAL A 425 34.97 10.56 8.72
CA VAL A 425 34.62 9.25 8.20
C VAL A 425 35.68 8.25 8.69
N PRO A 426 35.30 7.18 9.41
CA PRO A 426 36.27 6.23 9.94
C PRO A 426 37.19 5.74 8.82
N HIS A 427 38.50 5.94 9.00
CA HIS A 427 39.53 5.52 8.06
C HIS A 427 39.53 4.00 7.91
N HIS A 428 38.74 3.48 6.97
CA HIS A 428 38.78 2.06 6.59
C HIS A 428 39.50 1.78 5.26
N HIS A 429 40.11 2.80 4.63
CA HIS A 429 40.99 2.61 3.47
C HIS A 429 42.17 3.60 3.43
N GLU A 430 43.26 3.31 4.14
CA GLU A 430 44.61 3.55 3.61
C GLU A 430 45.19 2.21 3.19
N GLY A 431 44.72 1.73 2.04
CA GLY A 431 45.08 0.44 1.48
C GLY A 431 45.05 0.43 -0.04
N SER A 432 45.30 1.57 -0.72
CA SER A 432 45.67 1.57 -2.13
C SER A 432 46.28 2.91 -2.55
N THR A 433 47.58 2.86 -2.84
CA THR A 433 48.33 3.75 -3.73
C THR A 433 48.34 5.26 -3.41
N SER A 434 49.29 5.69 -2.59
CA SER A 434 49.89 7.03 -2.73
C SER A 434 50.71 7.08 -4.03
N PRO A 435 50.50 8.05 -4.94
CA PRO A 435 51.59 8.46 -5.82
C PRO A 435 52.51 9.35 -4.99
N GLN A 436 53.75 8.88 -4.79
CA GLN A 436 54.83 9.72 -4.29
C GLN A 436 54.99 10.90 -5.25
N LEU A 437 54.67 12.10 -4.78
CA LEU A 437 55.12 13.34 -5.37
C LEU A 437 56.58 13.54 -4.96
N SER A 438 57.49 13.17 -5.86
CA SER A 438 58.88 13.65 -5.88
C SER A 438 58.98 14.94 -6.69
#